data_AF-A0A1K1MM44-F1
#
_entry.id   AF-A0A1K1MM44-F1
#
_cell.length_a   1.000
_cell.length_b   1.000
_cell.length_c   1.000
_cell.angle_alpha   90.00
_cell.angle_beta   90.00
_cell.angle_gamma   90.00
#
_symmetry.space_group_name_H-M   'P 1'
#
loop_
_entity.id
_entity.type
_entity.pdbx_description
1 polymer ?
#
loop_
_entity_poly.entity_id
_entity_poly.type
_entity_poly.pdbx_seq_one_letter_code
_entity_poly.pdbx_strand_id
1 'polypeptide(L)'
;MKVDNWQGWEPEWLRLTEHFLNAPAAPGAYIICADHEIRRAVGSDEHGILTIGESDNLRRRLAAFVRCARNPGVSGHMAGWRFNYASFETVFPLDTLWVSWCPTLDKTAAYAKEGEMLALYLAQHFELPPLNYKFNWPKLEVAVL
;
A
#
# COMPACT_ATOMS: atom_id res chain seq x y z
N MET A 1 1.24 -13.06 -3.35
CA MET A 1 0.59 -13.39 -2.05
C MET A 1 -0.66 -14.17 -2.37
N LYS A 2 -0.76 -15.44 -1.96
CA LYS A 2 -2.07 -16.14 -2.00
C LYS A 2 -2.92 -15.59 -0.87
N VAL A 3 -3.43 -14.37 -1.04
CA VAL A 3 -4.46 -13.83 -0.16
C VAL A 3 -5.74 -14.47 -0.63
N ASP A 4 -6.17 -15.53 0.05
CA ASP A 4 -7.52 -16.07 -0.13
C ASP A 4 -8.59 -15.03 0.32
N ASN A 5 -8.16 -13.90 0.90
CA ASN A 5 -8.95 -12.80 1.47
C ASN A 5 -8.87 -11.47 0.67
N TRP A 6 -8.92 -11.52 -0.66
CA TRP A 6 -9.17 -10.31 -1.49
C TRP A 6 -10.59 -9.73 -1.28
N GLN A 7 -11.42 -10.37 -0.45
CA GLN A 7 -12.75 -9.89 -0.12
C GLN A 7 -12.71 -8.46 0.43
N GLY A 8 -13.49 -7.57 -0.21
CA GLY A 8 -13.63 -6.16 0.18
C GLY A 8 -12.62 -5.21 -0.47
N TRP A 9 -11.65 -5.72 -1.23
CA TRP A 9 -10.79 -4.88 -2.07
C TRP A 9 -11.53 -4.53 -3.36
N GLU A 10 -11.75 -3.24 -3.58
CA GLU A 10 -12.44 -2.73 -4.75
C GLU A 10 -11.75 -1.48 -5.28
N PRO A 11 -11.61 -1.33 -6.60
CA PRO A 11 -11.72 -2.35 -7.65
C PRO A 11 -10.48 -3.26 -7.70
N GLU A 12 -10.46 -4.25 -8.61
CA GLU A 12 -9.34 -5.22 -8.71
C GLU A 12 -7.98 -4.51 -8.75
N TRP A 13 -7.74 -3.64 -9.75
CA TRP A 13 -6.59 -2.73 -9.78
C TRP A 13 -6.87 -1.55 -10.71
N LEU A 14 -6.60 -0.32 -10.27
CA LEU A 14 -6.69 0.88 -11.10
C LEU A 14 -5.34 1.57 -11.25
N ARG A 15 -5.12 2.26 -12.38
CA ARG A 15 -4.00 3.18 -12.52
C ARG A 15 -4.09 4.27 -11.45
N LEU A 16 -3.04 4.37 -10.64
CA LEU A 16 -3.03 5.25 -9.46
C LEU A 16 -3.26 6.69 -9.87
N THR A 17 -2.50 7.22 -10.82
CA THR A 17 -2.54 8.64 -11.19
C THR A 17 -3.81 9.06 -11.93
N GLU A 18 -4.49 8.10 -12.57
CA GLU A 18 -5.75 8.32 -13.27
C GLU A 18 -6.95 8.26 -12.33
N HIS A 19 -6.86 7.45 -11.26
CA HIS A 19 -8.05 7.08 -10.49
C HIS A 19 -7.98 7.26 -8.98
N PHE A 20 -6.90 7.79 -8.40
CA PHE A 20 -6.81 8.02 -6.95
C PHE A 20 -7.97 8.86 -6.37
N LEU A 21 -8.60 9.72 -7.19
CA LEU A 21 -9.76 10.53 -6.80
C LEU A 21 -11.08 9.73 -6.73
N ASN A 22 -11.14 8.55 -7.37
CA ASN A 22 -12.31 7.68 -7.36
C ASN A 22 -12.46 6.95 -6.01
N ALA A 23 -11.40 6.89 -5.21
CA ALA A 23 -11.49 6.33 -3.87
C ALA A 23 -12.54 7.07 -3.03
N PRO A 24 -13.25 6.36 -2.12
CA PRO A 24 -14.25 6.97 -1.28
C PRO A 24 -13.60 7.95 -0.29
N ALA A 25 -14.35 8.99 0.08
CA ALA A 25 -13.99 9.89 1.18
C ALA A 25 -14.38 9.25 2.53
N ALA A 26 -13.90 8.03 2.77
CA ALA A 26 -14.24 7.19 3.92
C ALA A 26 -13.00 6.51 4.50
N PRO A 27 -13.08 5.96 5.73
CA PRO A 27 -12.02 5.13 6.28
C PRO A 27 -11.73 3.90 5.43
N GLY A 28 -10.49 3.44 5.46
CA GLY A 28 -10.10 2.19 4.82
C GLY A 28 -8.59 1.99 4.67
N ALA A 29 -8.24 0.83 4.14
CA ALA A 29 -6.87 0.46 3.77
C ALA A 29 -6.66 0.58 2.24
N TYR A 30 -5.41 0.71 1.82
CA TYR A 30 -5.02 0.76 0.41
C TYR A 30 -3.70 0.02 0.18
N ILE A 31 -3.50 -0.43 -1.05
CA ILE A 31 -2.26 -1.01 -1.54
C ILE A 31 -1.87 -0.27 -2.82
N ILE A 32 -0.59 0.08 -2.94
CA ILE A 32 0.00 0.59 -4.18
C ILE A 32 1.08 -0.38 -4.63
N CYS A 33 1.04 -0.77 -5.89
CA CYS A 33 1.96 -1.72 -6.50
C CYS A 33 2.55 -1.22 -7.82
N ALA A 34 3.69 -1.80 -8.17
CA ALA A 34 4.29 -1.71 -9.49
C ALA A 34 3.51 -2.55 -10.51
N ASP A 35 3.84 -2.39 -11.79
CA ASP A 35 3.30 -3.19 -12.90
C ASP A 35 4.11 -4.48 -13.17
N HIS A 36 5.08 -4.79 -12.31
CA HIS A 36 5.96 -5.94 -12.45
C HIS A 36 6.39 -6.52 -11.10
N GLU A 37 6.87 -7.77 -11.15
CA GLU A 37 7.42 -8.48 -10.00
C GLU A 37 8.65 -7.76 -9.41
N ILE A 38 8.76 -7.75 -8.08
CA ILE A 38 9.93 -7.21 -7.37
C ILE A 38 10.68 -8.32 -6.64
N ARG A 39 12.01 -8.34 -6.79
CA ARG A 39 12.88 -9.25 -6.01
C ARG A 39 12.93 -8.82 -4.55
N ARG A 40 12.80 -9.80 -3.65
CA ARG A 40 12.79 -9.61 -2.20
C ARG A 40 13.97 -10.33 -1.55
N ALA A 41 14.21 -10.06 -0.28
CA ALA A 41 15.19 -10.81 0.52
C ALA A 41 14.92 -12.32 0.45
N VAL A 42 13.64 -12.72 0.43
CA VAL A 42 13.19 -14.09 0.22
C VAL A 42 12.21 -14.14 -0.95
N GLY A 43 12.59 -14.87 -2.01
CA GLY A 43 11.74 -15.12 -3.18
C GLY A 43 11.47 -13.87 -4.02
N SER A 44 10.26 -13.79 -4.57
CA SER A 44 9.77 -12.65 -5.33
C SER A 44 8.38 -12.24 -4.88
N ASP A 45 8.11 -10.94 -4.96
CA ASP A 45 6.79 -10.36 -4.81
C ASP A 45 6.19 -10.16 -6.21
N GLU A 46 5.43 -11.16 -6.65
CA GLU A 46 4.77 -11.21 -7.96
C GLU A 46 3.83 -10.02 -8.22
N HIS A 47 3.33 -9.38 -7.16
CA HIS A 47 2.44 -8.23 -7.27
C HIS A 47 3.18 -6.90 -7.18
N GLY A 48 4.48 -6.90 -6.89
CA GLY A 48 5.30 -5.69 -6.82
C GLY A 48 4.77 -4.65 -5.83
N ILE A 49 4.30 -5.07 -4.66
CA ILE A 49 3.73 -4.16 -3.65
C ILE A 49 4.80 -3.18 -3.17
N LEU A 50 4.52 -1.89 -3.32
CA LEU A 50 5.41 -0.80 -2.90
C LEU A 50 5.03 -0.27 -1.52
N THR A 51 3.71 -0.16 -1.26
CA THR A 51 3.21 0.23 0.05
C THR A 51 1.83 -0.33 0.34
N ILE A 52 1.60 -0.59 1.62
CA ILE A 52 0.30 -0.88 2.22
C ILE A 52 0.06 0.21 3.26
N GLY A 53 -1.12 0.82 3.27
CA GLY A 53 -1.43 1.90 4.19
C GLY A 53 -2.90 2.03 4.52
N GLU A 54 -3.23 2.94 5.42
CA GLU A 54 -4.61 3.23 5.81
C GLU A 54 -4.88 4.72 6.03
N SER A 55 -6.17 5.06 6.15
CA SER A 55 -6.64 6.41 6.46
C SER A 55 -8.07 6.42 7.03
N ASP A 56 -8.42 7.52 7.69
CA ASP A 56 -9.79 7.97 7.94
C ASP A 56 -10.49 8.48 6.67
N ASN A 57 -9.72 8.80 5.62
CA ASN A 57 -10.21 9.29 4.34
C ASN A 57 -9.28 8.85 3.20
N LEU A 58 -9.64 7.74 2.54
CA LEU A 58 -8.85 7.13 1.46
C LEU A 58 -8.54 8.12 0.32
N ARG A 59 -9.55 8.85 -0.18
CA ARG A 59 -9.36 9.84 -1.25
C ARG A 59 -8.30 10.88 -0.91
N ARG A 60 -8.39 11.50 0.27
CA ARG A 60 -7.42 12.50 0.74
C ARG A 60 -6.02 11.89 0.85
N ARG A 61 -5.93 10.65 1.35
CA ARG A 61 -4.66 9.95 1.56
C ARG A 61 -3.95 9.64 0.26
N LEU A 62 -4.66 9.05 -0.71
CA LEU A 62 -4.10 8.72 -2.02
C LEU A 62 -3.73 9.99 -2.81
N ALA A 63 -4.55 11.04 -2.73
CA ALA A 63 -4.19 12.35 -3.29
C ALA A 63 -2.91 12.92 -2.65
N ALA A 64 -2.73 12.76 -1.34
CA ALA A 64 -1.51 13.17 -0.66
C ALA A 64 -0.29 12.34 -1.08
N PHE A 65 -0.45 11.02 -1.31
CA PHE A 65 0.61 10.18 -1.88
C PHE A 65 1.07 10.73 -3.23
N VAL A 66 0.15 10.87 -4.19
CA VAL A 66 0.45 11.33 -5.56
C VAL A 66 1.10 12.71 -5.53
N ARG A 67 0.60 13.62 -4.69
CA ARG A 67 1.19 14.95 -4.52
C ARG A 67 2.64 14.87 -4.02
N CYS A 68 2.94 14.06 -3.00
CA CYS A 68 4.30 13.94 -2.47
C CYS A 68 5.23 13.20 -3.44
N ALA A 69 4.73 12.20 -4.17
CA ALA A 69 5.50 11.45 -5.16
C ALA A 69 5.94 12.35 -6.34
N ARG A 70 5.07 13.24 -6.80
CA ARG A 70 5.34 14.17 -7.91
C ARG A 70 6.22 15.36 -7.55
N ASN A 71 6.14 15.86 -6.33
CA ASN A 71 6.68 17.17 -5.97
C ASN A 71 7.77 17.06 -4.90
N PRO A 72 9.04 17.28 -5.25
CA PRO A 72 10.13 17.29 -4.29
C PRO A 72 9.89 18.25 -3.12
N GLY A 73 10.22 17.80 -1.91
CA GLY A 73 10.10 18.60 -0.69
C GLY A 73 8.68 18.73 -0.11
N VAL A 74 7.65 18.19 -0.77
CA VAL A 74 6.27 18.23 -0.25
C VAL A 74 6.07 17.17 0.84
N SER A 75 5.53 17.60 1.98
CA SER A 75 5.19 16.74 3.11
C SER A 75 3.70 16.38 3.15
N GLY A 76 3.34 15.45 4.04
CA GLY A 76 1.96 15.01 4.29
C GLY A 76 1.67 13.55 3.95
N HIS A 77 2.56 12.87 3.23
CA HIS A 77 2.48 11.43 3.02
C HIS A 77 3.87 10.78 2.99
N MET A 78 4.24 10.04 4.03
CA MET A 78 5.61 9.50 4.16
C MET A 78 6.00 8.57 3.00
N ALA A 79 5.10 7.67 2.58
CA ALA A 79 5.40 6.77 1.45
C ALA A 79 5.63 7.54 0.14
N GLY A 80 4.79 8.53 -0.18
CA GLY A 80 4.96 9.38 -1.37
C GLY A 80 6.20 10.27 -1.28
N TRP A 81 6.50 10.80 -0.10
CA TRP A 81 7.74 11.55 0.13
C TRP A 81 8.98 10.67 -0.10
N ARG A 82 8.98 9.43 0.42
CA ARG A 82 10.07 8.46 0.21
C ARG A 82 10.23 8.07 -1.24
N PHE A 83 9.10 7.85 -1.94
CA PHE A 83 9.09 7.54 -3.35
C PHE A 83 9.85 8.62 -4.15
N ASN A 84 9.55 9.90 -3.88
CA ASN A 84 10.26 11.01 -4.50
C ASN A 84 11.72 11.11 -4.03
N TYR A 85 11.96 11.12 -2.72
CA TYR A 85 13.28 11.31 -2.12
C TYR A 85 14.30 10.25 -2.56
N ALA A 86 13.89 8.99 -2.65
CA ALA A 86 14.73 7.88 -3.07
C ALA A 86 14.72 7.64 -4.60
N SER A 87 14.13 8.56 -5.38
CA SER A 87 14.06 8.49 -6.85
C SER A 87 13.46 7.18 -7.37
N PHE A 88 12.44 6.65 -6.68
CA PHE A 88 11.76 5.41 -7.09
C PHE A 88 11.17 5.51 -8.49
N GLU A 89 10.77 6.71 -8.93
CA GLU A 89 10.29 7.00 -10.29
C GLU A 89 11.20 6.43 -11.40
N THR A 90 12.51 6.34 -11.15
CA THR A 90 13.48 5.82 -12.13
C THR A 90 13.35 4.33 -12.39
N VAL A 91 12.73 3.59 -11.48
CA VAL A 91 12.52 2.13 -11.54
C VAL A 91 11.02 1.80 -11.61
N PHE A 92 10.20 2.58 -10.93
CA PHE A 92 8.75 2.42 -10.82
C PHE A 92 8.09 3.74 -11.23
N PRO A 93 7.92 4.02 -12.53
CA PRO A 93 7.30 5.27 -12.97
C PRO A 93 5.92 5.47 -12.32
N LEU A 94 5.65 6.66 -11.80
CA LEU A 94 4.44 6.92 -11.02
C LEU A 94 3.16 6.67 -11.82
N ASP A 95 3.18 6.98 -13.12
CA ASP A 95 2.05 6.76 -14.02
C ASP A 95 1.84 5.28 -14.39
N THR A 96 2.77 4.38 -14.05
CA THR A 96 2.57 2.92 -14.19
C THR A 96 2.10 2.25 -12.90
N LEU A 97 2.05 2.96 -11.77
CA LEU A 97 1.62 2.38 -10.51
C LEU A 97 0.13 2.04 -10.52
N TRP A 98 -0.20 0.97 -9.82
CA TRP A 98 -1.56 0.51 -9.61
C TRP A 98 -1.97 0.72 -8.15
N VAL A 99 -3.28 0.83 -7.93
CA VAL A 99 -3.87 0.99 -6.61
C VAL A 99 -5.14 0.15 -6.47
N SER A 100 -5.34 -0.39 -5.29
CA SER A 100 -6.61 -0.93 -4.83
C SER A 100 -6.86 -0.46 -3.39
N TRP A 101 -8.12 -0.44 -2.96
CA TRP A 101 -8.51 -0.01 -1.63
C TRP A 101 -9.62 -0.87 -1.05
N CYS A 102 -9.68 -0.92 0.28
CA CYS A 102 -10.69 -1.64 1.05
C CYS A 102 -11.34 -0.65 2.01
N PRO A 103 -12.52 -0.10 1.68
CA PRO A 103 -13.26 0.76 2.59
C PRO A 103 -13.64 0.00 3.87
N THR A 104 -13.64 0.69 5.01
CA THR A 104 -13.99 0.10 6.31
C THR A 104 -15.01 0.96 7.05
N LEU A 105 -15.65 0.37 8.06
CA LEU A 105 -16.65 1.08 8.87
C LEU A 105 -16.06 2.31 9.57
N ASP A 106 -14.86 2.16 10.12
CA ASP A 106 -14.17 3.21 10.85
C ASP A 106 -12.64 3.11 10.73
N LYS A 107 -11.97 4.05 11.39
CA LYS A 107 -10.51 4.14 11.45
C LYS A 107 -9.85 2.95 12.15
N THR A 108 -10.50 2.37 13.15
CA THR A 108 -9.98 1.21 13.89
C THR A 108 -9.97 -0.02 13.00
N ALA A 109 -11.04 -0.24 12.25
CA ALA A 109 -11.13 -1.29 11.24
C ALA A 109 -10.12 -1.09 10.09
N ALA A 110 -9.88 0.16 9.67
CA ALA A 110 -8.84 0.47 8.68
C ALA A 110 -7.44 0.08 9.18
N TYR A 111 -7.11 0.43 10.42
CA TYR A 111 -5.86 0.07 11.07
C TYR A 111 -5.67 -1.44 11.25
N ALA A 112 -6.75 -2.16 11.61
CA ALA A 112 -6.73 -3.61 11.69
C ALA A 112 -6.49 -4.25 10.32
N LYS A 113 -7.12 -3.72 9.25
CA LYS A 113 -6.95 -4.23 7.89
C LYS A 113 -5.54 -4.00 7.35
N GLU A 114 -4.94 -2.83 7.57
CA GLU A 114 -3.53 -2.58 7.24
C GLU A 114 -2.60 -3.57 7.96
N GLY A 115 -2.84 -3.79 9.26
CA GLY A 115 -2.07 -4.73 10.08
C GLY A 115 -2.14 -6.17 9.58
N GLU A 116 -3.34 -6.65 9.26
CA GLU A 116 -3.56 -7.97 8.64
C GLU A 116 -2.69 -8.12 7.38
N MET A 117 -2.79 -7.17 6.45
CA MET A 117 -2.09 -7.24 5.17
C MET A 117 -0.57 -7.14 5.31
N LEU A 118 -0.07 -6.27 6.19
CA LEU A 118 1.36 -6.16 6.45
C LEU A 118 1.92 -7.40 7.13
N ALA A 119 1.16 -8.03 8.02
CA ALA A 119 1.58 -9.27 8.66
C ALA A 119 1.60 -10.46 7.67
N LEU A 120 0.63 -10.55 6.75
CA LEU A 120 0.67 -11.50 5.63
C LEU A 120 1.88 -11.26 4.73
N TYR A 121 2.14 -10.00 4.36
CA TYR A 121 3.30 -9.63 3.56
C TYR A 121 4.62 -10.02 4.24
N LEU A 122 4.76 -9.72 5.53
CA LEU A 122 5.95 -10.09 6.33
C LEU A 122 6.11 -11.61 6.47
N ALA A 123 5.02 -12.35 6.67
CA ALA A 123 5.08 -13.81 6.76
C ALA A 123 5.59 -14.44 5.44
N GLN A 124 5.30 -13.81 4.30
CA GLN A 124 5.75 -14.27 3.00
C GLN A 124 7.18 -13.83 2.65
N HIS A 125 7.52 -12.56 2.89
CA HIS A 125 8.74 -11.95 2.36
C HIS A 125 9.81 -11.64 3.42
N PHE A 126 9.48 -11.76 4.71
CA PHE A 126 10.36 -11.45 5.85
C PHE A 126 10.89 -10.01 5.90
N GLU A 127 10.31 -9.11 5.10
CA GLU A 127 10.60 -7.68 5.08
C GLU A 127 9.32 -6.87 4.82
N LEU A 128 9.37 -5.56 5.07
CA LEU A 128 8.25 -4.67 4.76
C LEU A 128 8.23 -4.32 3.26
N PRO A 129 7.08 -3.88 2.72
CA PRO A 129 7.07 -3.21 1.42
C PRO A 129 8.06 -2.04 1.39
N PRO A 130 8.74 -1.76 0.25
CA PRO A 130 9.84 -0.80 0.18
C PRO A 130 9.58 0.61 0.72
N LEU A 131 8.33 1.09 0.63
CA LEU A 131 7.96 2.43 1.09
C LEU A 131 7.34 2.43 2.49
N ASN A 132 7.01 1.26 3.04
CA ASN A 132 6.62 1.12 4.45
C ASN A 132 7.87 1.26 5.34
N TYR A 133 7.69 1.85 6.53
CA TYR A 133 8.83 2.24 7.38
C TYR A 133 8.63 2.04 8.86
N LYS A 134 7.42 1.69 9.26
CA LYS A 134 7.06 1.36 10.62
C LYS A 134 6.25 0.09 10.59
N PHE A 135 6.51 -0.76 11.57
CA PHE A 135 5.72 -1.93 11.86
C PHE A 135 5.39 -1.88 13.34
N ASN A 136 4.16 -1.46 13.64
CA ASN A 136 3.69 -1.26 15.02
C ASN A 136 2.65 -2.32 15.44
N TRP A 137 2.48 -3.38 14.65
CA TRP A 137 1.45 -4.39 14.90
C TRP A 137 1.97 -5.57 15.71
N PRO A 138 1.11 -6.21 16.53
CA PRO A 138 1.45 -7.46 17.16
C PRO A 138 1.77 -8.51 16.09
N LYS A 139 2.76 -9.37 16.35
CA LYS A 139 3.01 -10.54 15.49
C LYS A 139 1.71 -11.33 15.40
N LEU A 140 1.28 -11.67 14.19
CA LEU A 140 0.27 -12.72 14.04
C LEU A 140 0.87 -13.99 14.64
N GLU A 141 0.28 -14.48 15.73
CA GLU A 141 0.55 -15.83 16.17
C GLU A 141 0.01 -16.75 15.09
N VAL A 142 0.91 -17.38 14.34
CA VAL A 142 0.52 -18.39 13.37
C VAL A 142 -0.09 -19.52 14.18
N ALA A 143 -1.42 -19.68 14.09
CA ALA A 143 -2.06 -20.92 14.53
C ALA A 143 -1.43 -22.04 13.69
N VAL A 144 -0.64 -22.88 14.35
CA VAL A 144 -0.15 -24.12 13.78
C VAL A 144 -1.39 -24.95 13.48
N LEU A 145 -1.74 -25.06 12.20
CA LEU A 145 -2.71 -26.04 11.71
C LEU A 145 -2.13 -27.45 11.85
#